data_AF-A0A9E3SUW8-F1
#
_entry.id   AF-A0A9E3SUW8-F1
#
_cell.length_a   1.000
_cell.length_b   1.000
_cell.length_c   1.000
_cell.angle_alpha   90.00
_cell.angle_beta   90.00
_cell.angle_gamma   90.00
#
_symmetry.space_group_name_H-M   'P 1'
#
loop_
_entity.id
_entity.type
_entity.pdbx_description
1 polymer ?
#
loop_
_entity_poly.entity_id
_entity_poly.type
_entity_poly.pdbx_seq_one_letter_code
_entity_poly.pdbx_strand_id
1 'polypeptide(L)' 'MCLAVPGKIIELKDEDPINRTGRVSFGGIVKEVNLAYVPEAQVGDYVIVHVGFAINTLDEAEA' A
#
# COMPACT_ATOMS: atom_id res chain seq x y z
N MET A 1 11.67 11.06 8.17
CA MET A 1 12.54 9.85 8.21
C MET A 1 11.73 8.73 7.57
N CYS A 2 11.98 8.42 6.30
CA CYS A 2 11.20 7.45 5.53
C CYS A 2 11.79 6.06 5.73
N LEU A 3 11.05 5.18 6.40
CA LEU A 3 11.32 3.75 6.45
C LEU A 3 10.76 3.16 5.15
N ALA A 4 11.65 2.81 4.22
CA ALA A 4 11.31 2.05 3.00
C ALA A 4 11.04 0.58 3.34
N VAL A 5 10.11 0.34 4.27
CA VAL A 5 9.71 -0.98 4.70
C VAL A 5 8.45 -1.35 3.93
N PRO A 6 8.38 -2.55 3.32
CA PRO A 6 7.16 -3.00 2.67
C PRO A 6 6.02 -3.09 3.69
N GLY A 7 4.86 -2.58 3.31
CA GLY A 7 3.66 -2.63 4.12
C GLY A 7 2.60 -3.51 3.47
N LYS A 8 1.89 -4.31 4.26
CA LYS A 8 0.81 -5.16 3.77
C LYS A 8 -0.51 -4.41 3.72
N ILE A 9 -1.21 -4.42 2.61
CA ILE A 9 -2.56 -3.87 2.50
C ILE A 9 -3.51 -4.75 3.31
N ILE A 10 -4.18 -4.16 4.29
CA ILE A 10 -5.15 -4.85 5.16
C ILE A 10 -6.59 -4.44 4.89
N GLU A 11 -6.80 -3.30 4.22
CA GLU A 11 -8.13 -2.78 3.89
C GLU A 11 -8.00 -1.81 2.72
N LEU A 12 -9.00 -1.79 1.82
CA LEU A 12 -9.12 -0.80 0.75
C LEU A 12 -10.31 0.11 1.08
N LYS A 13 -10.12 1.41 0.91
CA LYS A 13 -11.15 2.45 1.09
C LYS A 13 -11.22 3.24 -0.22
N ASP A 14 -12.40 3.23 -0.81
CA ASP A 14 -12.75 3.86 -2.10
C ASP A 14 -12.36 3.05 -3.35
N GLU A 15 -13.34 2.93 -4.25
CA GLU A 15 -13.21 2.32 -5.59
C GLU A 15 -12.82 3.36 -6.65
N ASP A 16 -12.77 4.65 -6.30
CA ASP A 16 -12.45 5.72 -7.23
C ASP A 16 -10.95 5.70 -7.58
N PRO A 17 -10.55 5.62 -8.85
CA PRO A 17 -9.17 5.39 -9.25
C PRO A 17 -8.21 6.54 -8.88
N ILE A 18 -8.71 7.76 -8.68
CA ILE A 18 -7.88 8.92 -8.31
C ILE A 18 -7.71 9.03 -6.79
N ASN A 19 -8.73 8.64 -6.03
CA ASN A 19 -8.74 8.75 -4.57
C ASN A 19 -8.58 7.39 -3.86
N ARG A 20 -8.21 6.34 -4.60
CA ARG A 20 -8.05 4.99 -4.05
C ARG A 20 -7.10 5.05 -2.86
N THR A 21 -7.61 4.73 -1.69
CA THR A 21 -6.82 4.69 -0.46
C THR A 21 -6.92 3.31 0.17
N GLY A 22 -6.01 3.01 1.07
CA GLY A 22 -6.03 1.75 1.79
C GLY A 22 -5.32 1.88 3.12
N ARG A 23 -5.67 0.98 4.03
CA ARG A 23 -4.94 0.81 5.28
C ARG A 23 -3.83 -0.20 5.03
N VAL A 24 -2.62 0.21 5.34
CA VAL A 24 -1.40 -0.58 5.16
C VAL A 24 -0.74 -0.78 6.51
N SER A 25 -0.39 -2.04 6.81
CA SER A 25 0.28 -2.45 8.04
C SER A 25 1.78 -2.60 7.82
N PHE A 26 2.56 -1.85 8.58
CA PHE A 26 4.02 -1.88 8.60
C PHE A 26 4.48 -2.44 9.94
N GLY A 27 4.71 -3.75 10.02
CA GLY A 27 5.21 -4.40 11.24
C GLY A 27 4.37 -4.12 12.50
N GLY A 28 3.04 -3.98 12.36
CA GLY A 28 2.11 -3.68 13.45
C GLY A 28 1.63 -2.23 13.52
N ILE A 29 2.21 -1.30 12.76
CA ILE A 29 1.72 0.07 12.65
C ILE A 29 0.82 0.19 11.42
N VAL A 30 -0.43 0.60 11.62
CA VAL A 30 -1.38 0.82 10.52
C VAL A 30 -1.38 2.29 10.10
N LYS A 31 -1.21 2.53 8.80
CA LYS A 31 -1.30 3.86 8.19
C LYS A 31 -2.24 3.85 7.00
N GLU A 32 -2.88 4.99 6.76
CA GLU A 32 -3.63 5.23 5.53
C GLU A 32 -2.65 5.66 4.43
N VAL A 33 -2.79 5.05 3.25
CA VAL A 33 -1.88 5.21 2.12
C VAL A 33 -2.72 5.40 0.87
N ASN A 34 -2.32 6.33 0.02
CA ASN A 34 -2.92 6.50 -1.30
C ASN A 34 -2.35 5.44 -2.27
N LEU A 35 -3.23 4.68 -2.90
CA LEU A 35 -2.95 3.56 -3.79
C LEU A 35 -3.23 3.90 -5.26
N ALA A 36 -3.43 5.18 -5.60
CA ALA A 36 -3.77 5.59 -6.97
C ALA A 36 -2.73 5.18 -8.02
N TYR A 37 -1.46 5.05 -7.64
CA TYR A 37 -0.38 4.60 -8.53
C TYR A 37 -0.27 3.08 -8.65
N VAL A 38 -0.98 2.31 -7.82
CA VAL A 38 -1.01 0.85 -7.83
C VAL A 38 -2.46 0.36 -7.85
N PRO A 39 -3.23 0.67 -8.91
CA PRO A 39 -4.66 0.32 -8.99
C PRO A 39 -4.92 -1.19 -9.08
N GLU A 40 -3.90 -2.00 -9.33
CA GLU A 40 -3.99 -3.46 -9.27
C GLU A 40 -3.85 -4.03 -7.85
N ALA A 41 -3.31 -3.26 -6.90
CA ALA A 41 -3.00 -3.75 -5.56
C ALA A 41 -4.26 -4.14 -4.76
N GLN A 42 -4.27 -5.35 -4.20
CA GLN A 42 -5.39 -5.91 -3.47
C GLN A 42 -5.08 -6.04 -1.96
N VAL A 43 -6.12 -6.29 -1.16
CA VAL A 43 -5.92 -6.67 0.24
C VAL A 43 -5.12 -7.97 0.28
N GLY A 44 -3.98 -7.96 0.95
CA GLY A 44 -3.02 -9.06 0.94
C GLY A 44 -1.68 -8.69 0.34
N ASP A 45 -1.67 -7.80 -0.66
CA ASP A 45 -0.44 -7.38 -1.34
C ASP A 45 0.47 -6.55 -0.43
N TYR A 46 1.75 -6.64 -0.71
CA TYR A 46 2.74 -5.76 -0.13
C TYR A 46 2.99 -4.58 -1.07
N VAL A 47 3.13 -3.38 -0.50
CA VAL A 47 3.43 -2.17 -1.24
C VAL A 47 4.60 -1.41 -0.65
N ILE A 48 5.39 -0.79 -1.52
CA ILE A 48 6.39 0.20 -1.12
C ILE A 48 5.71 1.55 -1.04
N VAL A 49 5.82 2.20 0.11
CA VAL A 49 5.23 3.51 0.35
C VAL A 49 6.30 4.59 0.43
N HIS A 50 6.13 5.63 -0.38
CA HIS A 50 6.95 6.83 -0.36
C HIS A 50 6.06 8.04 -0.10
N VAL A 51 6.35 8.80 0.96
CA VAL A 51 5.65 10.04 1.34
C VAL A 51 4.11 9.93 1.39
N GLY A 52 3.56 8.75 1.73
CA GLY A 52 2.11 8.52 1.85
C GLY A 52 1.45 7.94 0.59
N PHE A 53 2.22 7.69 -0.47
CA PHE A 53 1.75 7.05 -1.71
C PHE A 53 2.41 5.69 -1.87
N ALA A 54 1.63 4.68 -2.20
CA ALA A 54 2.17 3.42 -2.68
C ALA A 54 2.69 3.63 -4.11
N ILE A 55 3.96 3.31 -4.33
CA ILE A 55 4.64 3.55 -5.61
C ILE A 55 4.89 2.27 -6.40
N ASN A 56 4.87 1.11 -5.73
CA ASN A 56 5.02 -0.21 -6.34
C ASN A 56 4.37 -1.27 -5.44
N THR A 57 3.81 -2.30 -6.08
CA THR A 57 3.45 -3.58 -5.44
C THR A 57 4.69 -4.49 -5.38
N LEU A 58 4.75 -5.34 -4.37
CA LEU A 58 5.68 -6.46 -4.28
C LEU A 58 4.86 -7.73 -4.46
N ASP A 59 5.22 -8.51 -5.48
CA ASP A 59 4.66 -9.83 -5.69
C ASP A 59 5.30 -10.82 -4.70
N GLU A 60 4.50 -11.71 -4.11
CA GLU A 60 4.99 -12.74 -3.18
C GLU A 60 6.05 -13.66 -3.82
N ALA A 61 6.16 -13.72 -5.16
CA ALA A 61 7.21 -14.47 -5.85
C ALA A 61 8.59 -13.79 -5.86
N GLU A 62 8.69 -12.51 -5.49
CA GLU A 62 9.95 -11.77 -5.38
C GLU A 62 10.45 -11.60 -3.93
N ALA A 63 9.76 -12.21 -2.95
CA ALA A 63 10.12 -12.19 -1.52
C ALA A 63 11.01 -13.35 -1.08
#